data_AF-A0A6N3X4V7-F1
#
_entry.id   AF-A0A6N3X4V7-F1
#
_cell.length_a   1.000
_cell.length_b   1.000
_cell.length_c   1.000
_cell.angle_alpha   90.00
_cell.angle_beta   90.00
_cell.angle_gamma   90.00
#
_symmetry.space_group_name_H-M   'P 1'
#
loop_
_entity.id
_entity.type
_entity.pdbx_description
1 polymer ?
#
loop_
_entity_poly.entity_id
_entity_poly.type
_entity_poly.pdbx_seq_one_letter_code
_entity_poly.pdbx_strand_id
1 'polypeptide(L)'
;MPQDPLAFAQHALQRLPPSLRRQERCFMPCAEGLRANLAKGQPLLDFSSNDYLGLAQAAGSNGPGVVAAGCGSGASPLVTGLRPIHQQLREALCAWLGRERVFLFPSGFQANVSLLAALADRHCLVLADRLCHHSLLLGVRASGARLQRFAHNDLGDLERRLGKARQQHPERRLVVVSESLFSMEGTSPDVAGLTGLCGQFGALLVLDEAHALGVLGPLGRGLAWGRSHVHVVVGTFGKALGSGGAMVAVDGVLGDYMLQFCGGYRYS
;
A
#
# COMPACT_ATOMS: atom_id res chain seq x y z
N MET A 1 37.48 -17.70 -23.16
CA MET A 1 36.02 -17.62 -23.37
C MET A 1 35.50 -16.50 -22.48
N PRO A 2 34.75 -15.51 -23.00
CA PRO A 2 34.07 -14.54 -22.14
C PRO A 2 33.04 -15.26 -21.24
N GLN A 3 32.86 -14.79 -20.01
CA GLN A 3 31.84 -15.33 -19.09
C GLN A 3 30.44 -14.98 -19.62
N ASP A 4 29.50 -15.93 -19.54
CA ASP A 4 28.09 -15.71 -19.87
C ASP A 4 27.46 -14.80 -18.79
N PRO A 5 27.02 -13.57 -19.13
CA PRO A 5 26.39 -12.66 -18.17
C PRO A 5 25.06 -13.19 -17.62
N LEU A 6 24.46 -14.23 -18.21
CA LEU A 6 23.22 -14.85 -17.75
C LEU A 6 23.44 -16.09 -16.87
N ALA A 7 24.69 -16.51 -16.65
CA ALA A 7 25.01 -17.70 -15.87
C ALA A 7 24.42 -17.66 -14.44
N PHE A 8 24.35 -16.49 -13.82
CA PHE A 8 23.74 -16.33 -12.49
C PHE A 8 22.25 -16.71 -12.47
N ALA A 9 21.50 -16.36 -13.52
CA ALA A 9 20.07 -16.63 -13.62
C ALA A 9 19.81 -18.10 -13.89
N GLN A 10 20.59 -18.71 -14.79
CA GLN A 10 20.53 -20.15 -15.06
C GLN A 10 20.79 -20.96 -13.78
N HIS A 11 21.85 -20.61 -13.03
CA HIS A 11 22.18 -21.25 -11.77
C HIS A 11 21.08 -21.07 -10.71
N ALA A 12 20.48 -19.87 -10.61
CA ALA A 12 19.35 -19.63 -9.71
C ALA A 12 18.13 -20.50 -10.06
N LEU A 13 17.79 -20.64 -11.34
CA LEU A 13 16.66 -21.45 -11.81
C LEU A 13 16.88 -22.96 -11.63
N GLN A 14 18.12 -23.43 -11.78
CA GLN A 14 18.49 -24.83 -11.53
C GLN A 14 18.35 -25.20 -10.05
N ARG A 15 18.63 -24.27 -9.14
CA ARG A 15 18.49 -24.48 -7.69
C ARG A 15 17.05 -24.38 -7.19
N LEU A 16 16.12 -23.84 -7.98
CA LEU A 16 14.73 -23.69 -7.59
C LEU A 16 13.97 -25.00 -7.80
N PRO A 17 13.48 -25.66 -6.72
CA PRO A 17 12.71 -26.89 -6.83
C PRO A 17 11.51 -26.72 -7.77
N PRO A 18 11.16 -27.73 -8.59
CA PRO A 18 10.01 -27.64 -9.50
C PRO A 18 8.71 -27.20 -8.82
N SER A 19 8.48 -27.61 -7.56
CA SER A 19 7.29 -27.24 -6.77
C SER A 19 7.23 -25.76 -6.36
N LEU A 20 8.36 -25.05 -6.37
CA LEU A 20 8.44 -23.62 -6.05
C LEU A 20 8.55 -22.74 -7.32
N ARG A 21 8.54 -23.36 -8.50
CA ARG A 21 8.54 -22.63 -9.77
C ARG A 21 7.16 -22.04 -10.00
N ARG A 22 7.10 -20.71 -10.08
CA ARG A 22 5.88 -19.96 -10.39
C ARG A 22 5.58 -20.12 -11.88
N GLN A 23 4.30 -20.24 -12.21
CA GLN A 23 3.80 -20.25 -13.58
C GLN A 23 2.57 -19.34 -13.65
N GLU A 24 2.47 -18.61 -14.74
CA GLU A 24 1.31 -17.77 -15.01
C GLU A 24 0.11 -18.62 -15.43
N ARG A 25 -1.08 -18.16 -15.04
CA ARG A 25 -2.35 -18.72 -15.49
C ARG A 25 -3.22 -17.58 -15.98
N CYS A 26 -3.88 -17.79 -17.11
CA CYS A 26 -4.79 -16.82 -17.68
C CYS A 26 -6.24 -17.22 -17.38
N PHE A 27 -7.01 -16.28 -16.84
CA PHE A 27 -8.41 -16.46 -16.49
C PHE A 27 -9.28 -15.40 -17.18
N MET A 28 -10.48 -15.79 -17.58
CA MET A 28 -11.49 -14.91 -18.16
C MET A 28 -12.73 -14.88 -17.25
N PRO A 29 -13.20 -13.70 -16.82
CA PRO A 29 -14.47 -13.56 -16.12
C PRO A 29 -15.65 -14.07 -16.95
N CYS A 30 -16.61 -14.72 -16.30
CA CYS A 30 -17.86 -15.19 -16.90
C CYS A 30 -18.98 -15.16 -15.84
N ALA A 31 -20.23 -15.39 -16.27
CA ALA A 31 -21.39 -15.34 -15.36
C ALA A 31 -21.31 -16.32 -14.17
N GLU A 32 -20.60 -17.45 -14.33
CA GLU A 32 -20.47 -18.51 -13.32
C GLU A 32 -19.12 -18.45 -12.56
N GLY A 33 -18.34 -17.37 -12.71
CA GLY A 33 -17.03 -17.20 -12.07
C GLY A 33 -15.90 -16.96 -13.08
N LEU A 34 -14.86 -17.80 -13.08
CA LEU A 34 -13.70 -17.67 -13.97
C LEU A 34 -13.53 -18.89 -14.89
N ARG A 35 -13.06 -18.68 -16.11
CA ARG A 35 -12.59 -19.76 -17.01
C ARG A 35 -11.09 -19.67 -17.25
N ALA A 36 -10.37 -20.76 -17.02
CA ALA A 36 -8.95 -20.85 -17.33
C ALA A 36 -8.69 -21.02 -18.86
N ASN A 37 -7.48 -20.69 -19.30
CA ASN A 37 -6.99 -20.92 -20.67
C ASN A 37 -7.82 -20.24 -21.77
N LEU A 38 -8.08 -18.93 -21.63
CA LEU A 38 -8.82 -18.15 -22.63
C LEU A 38 -10.19 -18.77 -22.98
N ALA A 39 -10.98 -19.10 -21.95
CA ALA A 39 -12.31 -19.69 -22.04
C ALA A 39 -12.44 -21.16 -22.49
N LYS A 40 -11.32 -21.90 -22.68
CA LYS A 40 -11.37 -23.34 -22.99
C LYS A 40 -11.70 -24.23 -21.79
N GLY A 41 -11.46 -23.75 -20.57
CA GLY A 41 -11.75 -24.48 -19.34
C GLY A 41 -13.23 -24.46 -18.94
N GLN A 42 -13.60 -25.37 -18.04
CA GLN A 42 -14.87 -25.29 -17.32
C GLN A 42 -14.88 -24.04 -16.41
N PRO A 43 -16.07 -23.46 -16.13
CA PRO A 43 -16.23 -22.42 -15.12
C PRO A 43 -15.74 -22.90 -13.75
N LEU A 44 -15.03 -22.01 -13.05
CA LEU A 44 -14.50 -22.20 -11.72
C LEU A 44 -15.05 -21.11 -10.79
N LEU A 45 -15.34 -21.48 -9.55
CA LEU A 45 -15.61 -20.51 -8.49
C LEU A 45 -14.31 -19.81 -8.11
N ASP A 46 -14.35 -18.48 -8.01
CA ASP A 46 -13.20 -17.66 -7.64
C ASP A 46 -13.13 -17.44 -6.13
N PHE A 47 -12.23 -18.19 -5.48
CA PHE A 47 -11.85 -18.00 -4.08
C PHE A 47 -10.41 -17.45 -3.95
N SER A 48 -9.85 -16.88 -5.02
CA SER A 48 -8.45 -16.45 -5.07
C SER A 48 -8.27 -14.97 -5.40
N SER A 49 -9.29 -14.29 -5.90
CA SER A 49 -9.24 -12.84 -6.11
C SER A 49 -9.42 -12.04 -4.82
N ASN A 50 -9.09 -10.76 -4.91
CA ASN A 50 -9.26 -9.79 -3.84
C ASN A 50 -10.50 -8.89 -4.06
N ASP A 51 -11.45 -9.30 -4.91
CA ASP A 51 -12.68 -8.55 -5.18
C ASP A 51 -13.73 -8.80 -4.09
N TYR A 52 -13.41 -8.40 -2.86
CA TYR A 52 -14.18 -8.75 -1.65
C TYR A 52 -15.63 -8.32 -1.68
N LEU A 53 -15.95 -7.28 -2.45
CA LEU A 53 -17.29 -6.70 -2.57
C LEU A 53 -17.95 -6.98 -3.93
N GLY A 54 -17.28 -7.72 -4.83
CA GLY A 54 -17.79 -7.99 -6.18
C GLY A 54 -17.90 -6.74 -7.06
N LEU A 55 -17.13 -5.68 -6.77
CA LEU A 55 -17.25 -4.39 -7.45
C LEU A 55 -16.52 -4.35 -8.78
N ALA A 56 -15.58 -5.28 -9.04
CA ALA A 56 -14.82 -5.31 -10.29
C ALA A 56 -15.71 -5.56 -11.53
N GLN A 57 -16.87 -6.19 -11.35
CA GLN A 57 -17.84 -6.47 -12.40
C GLN A 57 -19.16 -5.69 -12.25
N ALA A 58 -19.28 -4.81 -11.24
CA ALA A 58 -20.50 -4.05 -11.01
C ALA A 58 -20.77 -3.09 -12.18
N ALA A 59 -21.92 -3.25 -12.83
CA ALA A 59 -22.36 -2.41 -13.93
C ALA A 59 -22.46 -0.94 -13.47
N GLY A 60 -21.68 -0.04 -14.08
CA GLY A 60 -21.64 1.39 -13.74
C GLY A 60 -20.26 1.95 -13.41
N SER A 61 -19.24 1.12 -13.22
CA SER A 61 -17.85 1.54 -12.95
C SER A 61 -17.19 2.26 -14.13
N ASN A 62 -17.62 1.97 -15.36
CA ASN A 62 -17.27 2.72 -16.57
C ASN A 62 -18.34 3.78 -16.85
N GLY A 63 -18.51 4.75 -15.95
CA GLY A 63 -19.39 5.88 -16.19
C GLY A 63 -19.01 6.65 -17.48
N PRO A 64 -19.92 7.43 -18.08
CA PRO A 64 -19.69 8.17 -19.33
C PRO A 64 -18.49 9.14 -19.31
N GLY A 65 -17.93 9.43 -18.13
CA GLY A 65 -16.77 10.30 -17.94
C GLY A 65 -15.46 9.78 -18.54
N VAL A 66 -15.29 8.46 -18.73
CA VAL A 66 -14.04 7.90 -19.32
C VAL A 66 -13.87 8.32 -20.78
N VAL A 67 -14.96 8.38 -21.54
CA VAL A 67 -14.92 8.76 -22.96
C VAL A 67 -14.61 10.25 -23.15
N ALA A 68 -15.09 11.09 -22.23
CA ALA A 68 -14.91 12.55 -22.31
C ALA A 68 -13.51 13.04 -21.91
N ALA A 69 -12.78 12.30 -21.07
CA ALA A 69 -11.48 12.70 -20.55
C ALA A 69 -10.27 12.29 -21.40
N GLY A 70 -10.47 11.39 -22.37
CA GLY A 70 -9.39 10.77 -23.16
C GLY A 70 -8.65 9.66 -22.40
N CYS A 71 -7.88 8.84 -23.12
CA CYS A 71 -7.28 7.61 -22.58
C CYS A 71 -6.09 7.83 -21.62
N GLY A 72 -5.49 9.02 -21.59
CA GLY A 72 -4.29 9.29 -20.80
C GLY A 72 -4.19 10.74 -20.35
N SER A 73 -3.56 10.97 -19.21
CA SER A 73 -3.37 12.32 -18.65
C SER A 73 -2.38 13.17 -19.45
N GLY A 74 -1.41 12.55 -20.12
CA GLY A 74 -0.42 13.20 -20.99
C GLY A 74 0.76 13.87 -20.27
N ALA A 75 0.75 13.93 -18.94
CA ALA A 75 1.84 14.45 -18.11
C ALA A 75 1.68 14.01 -16.65
N SER A 76 2.63 14.37 -15.80
CA SER A 76 2.53 14.17 -14.35
C SER A 76 1.53 15.14 -13.69
N PRO A 77 1.04 14.83 -12.48
CA PRO A 77 0.08 15.67 -11.78
C PRO A 77 0.53 17.13 -11.58
N LEU A 78 1.84 17.36 -11.47
CA LEU A 78 2.40 18.69 -11.23
C LEU A 78 2.62 19.55 -12.47
N VAL A 79 2.45 18.98 -13.68
CA VAL A 79 2.60 19.71 -14.93
C VAL A 79 1.24 19.99 -15.53
N THR A 80 0.62 19.00 -16.17
CA THR A 80 -0.71 19.11 -16.79
C THR A 80 -1.55 17.83 -16.66
N GLY A 81 -1.07 16.84 -15.89
CA GLY A 81 -1.69 15.52 -15.75
C GLY A 81 -2.79 15.41 -14.70
N LEU A 82 -2.90 16.39 -13.80
CA LEU A 82 -4.00 16.44 -12.84
C LEU A 82 -5.25 16.96 -13.56
N ARG A 83 -6.29 16.12 -13.63
CA ARG A 83 -7.54 16.41 -14.35
C ARG A 83 -8.68 16.62 -13.36
N PRO A 84 -9.79 17.27 -13.74
CA PRO A 84 -10.95 17.44 -12.87
C PRO A 84 -11.44 16.14 -12.23
N ILE A 85 -11.42 15.01 -12.96
CA ILE A 85 -11.81 13.70 -12.42
C ILE A 85 -10.86 13.21 -11.30
N HIS A 86 -9.55 13.47 -11.41
CA HIS A 86 -8.60 13.16 -10.35
C HIS A 86 -8.84 14.03 -9.12
N GLN A 87 -9.16 15.31 -9.32
CA GLN A 87 -9.47 16.24 -8.23
C GLN A 87 -10.76 15.83 -7.50
N GLN A 88 -11.82 15.50 -8.24
CA GLN A 88 -13.08 15.01 -7.67
C GLN A 88 -12.88 13.71 -6.87
N LEU A 89 -12.09 12.76 -7.39
CA LEU A 89 -11.76 11.54 -6.65
C LEU A 89 -11.00 11.86 -5.36
N ARG A 90 -10.03 12.77 -5.38
CA ARG A 90 -9.28 13.18 -4.19
C ARG A 90 -10.20 13.81 -3.14
N GLU A 91 -11.10 14.70 -3.54
CA GLU A 91 -12.09 15.33 -2.66
C GLU A 91 -13.05 14.31 -2.04
N ALA A 92 -13.55 13.37 -2.84
CA ALA A 92 -14.41 12.29 -2.35
C ALA A 92 -13.67 11.39 -1.36
N LEU A 93 -12.40 11.06 -1.61
CA LEU A 93 -11.57 10.27 -0.69
C LEU A 93 -11.25 11.04 0.60
N CYS A 94 -10.92 12.34 0.52
CA CYS A 94 -10.73 13.20 1.69
C CYS A 94 -11.99 13.21 2.58
N ALA A 95 -13.17 13.40 1.96
CA ALA A 95 -14.44 13.39 2.69
C ALA A 95 -14.78 12.02 3.28
N TRP A 96 -14.53 10.93 2.53
CA TRP A 96 -14.81 9.57 3.00
C TRP A 96 -13.88 9.16 4.15
N LEU A 97 -12.59 9.47 4.05
CA LEU A 97 -11.56 9.07 5.01
C LEU A 97 -11.35 10.07 6.15
N GLY A 98 -11.94 11.27 6.05
CA GLY A 98 -11.81 12.33 7.05
C GLY A 98 -10.37 12.83 7.14
N ARG A 99 -9.73 12.99 5.97
CA ARG A 99 -8.33 13.39 5.82
C ARG A 99 -8.22 14.68 5.03
N GLU A 100 -7.22 15.48 5.33
CA GLU A 100 -7.05 16.79 4.69
C GLU A 100 -6.57 16.66 3.24
N ARG A 101 -5.68 15.68 2.95
CA ARG A 101 -5.08 15.55 1.63
C ARG A 101 -4.91 14.10 1.21
N VAL A 102 -5.30 13.83 -0.04
CA VAL A 102 -5.08 12.55 -0.71
C VAL A 102 -4.21 12.72 -1.95
N PHE A 103 -3.23 11.83 -2.10
CA PHE A 103 -2.38 11.67 -3.28
C PHE A 103 -2.75 10.39 -4.00
N LEU A 104 -2.92 10.44 -5.32
CA LEU A 104 -3.27 9.28 -6.14
C LEU A 104 -2.02 8.67 -6.75
N PHE A 105 -1.96 7.35 -6.80
CA PHE A 105 -0.86 6.58 -7.38
C PHE A 105 -1.39 5.50 -8.33
N PRO A 106 -0.61 5.10 -9.36
CA PRO A 106 -1.00 4.02 -10.28
C PRO A 106 -1.16 2.64 -9.62
N SER A 107 -0.52 2.40 -8.47
CA SER A 107 -0.66 1.13 -7.73
C SER A 107 -0.28 1.30 -6.25
N GLY A 108 -0.77 0.40 -5.40
CA GLY A 108 -0.42 0.37 -3.97
C GLY A 108 1.07 0.09 -3.73
N PHE A 109 1.68 -0.69 -4.64
CA PHE A 109 3.13 -0.94 -4.60
C PHE A 109 3.92 0.36 -4.78
N GLN A 110 3.58 1.14 -5.83
CA GLN A 110 4.23 2.42 -6.09
C GLN A 110 3.95 3.44 -4.98
N ALA A 111 2.71 3.48 -4.45
CA ALA A 111 2.35 4.34 -3.33
C ALA A 111 3.27 4.09 -2.12
N ASN A 112 3.38 2.84 -1.69
CA ASN A 112 4.22 2.43 -0.55
C ASN A 112 5.70 2.74 -0.75
N VAL A 113 6.26 2.38 -1.91
CA VAL A 113 7.68 2.64 -2.19
C VAL A 113 7.96 4.15 -2.22
N SER A 114 7.13 4.92 -2.91
CA SER A 114 7.30 6.37 -3.06
C SER A 114 7.13 7.11 -1.74
N LEU A 115 6.12 6.73 -0.96
CA LEU A 115 5.85 7.26 0.36
C LEU A 115 7.06 7.07 1.27
N LEU A 116 7.53 5.83 1.45
CA LEU A 116 8.58 5.56 2.42
C LEU A 116 9.95 6.05 1.95
N ALA A 117 10.22 6.07 0.64
CA ALA A 117 11.42 6.68 0.08
C ALA A 117 11.49 8.19 0.36
N ALA A 118 10.34 8.88 0.42
CA ALA A 118 10.27 10.30 0.74
C ALA A 118 10.18 10.56 2.25
N LEU A 119 9.44 9.73 2.96
CA LEU A 119 9.12 9.92 4.37
C LEU A 119 10.25 9.52 5.29
N ALA A 120 11.04 8.51 4.94
CA ALA A 120 12.14 8.03 5.76
C ALA A 120 13.50 8.47 5.19
N ASP A 121 14.54 8.43 6.01
CA ASP A 121 15.90 8.78 5.62
C ASP A 121 16.93 8.12 6.56
N ARG A 122 18.22 8.28 6.25
CA ARG A 122 19.34 7.75 7.05
C ARG A 122 19.38 8.22 8.52
N HIS A 123 18.66 9.29 8.85
CA HIS A 123 18.61 9.87 10.20
C HIS A 123 17.42 9.39 11.02
N CYS A 124 16.58 8.51 10.47
CA CYS A 124 15.46 7.91 11.18
C CYS A 124 15.65 6.40 11.44
N LEU A 125 14.90 5.89 12.41
CA LEU A 125 14.68 4.46 12.60
C LEU A 125 13.27 4.10 12.16
N VAL A 126 13.16 3.15 11.24
CA VAL A 126 11.89 2.53 10.85
C VAL A 126 11.72 1.21 11.57
N LEU A 127 10.61 1.07 12.30
CA LEU A 127 10.14 -0.15 12.94
C LEU A 127 8.97 -0.69 12.14
N ALA A 128 9.17 -1.81 11.45
CA ALA A 128 8.14 -2.42 10.61
C ALA A 128 7.66 -3.76 11.19
N ASP A 129 6.36 -4.04 11.10
CA ASP A 129 5.85 -5.38 11.44
C ASP A 129 6.55 -6.44 10.58
N ARG A 130 6.88 -7.59 11.17
CA ARG A 130 7.65 -8.63 10.49
C ARG A 130 6.97 -9.15 9.21
N LEU A 131 5.65 -9.11 9.14
CA LEU A 131 4.87 -9.65 8.02
C LEU A 131 4.32 -8.57 7.09
N CYS A 132 4.70 -7.30 7.28
CA CYS A 132 4.23 -6.23 6.41
C CYS A 132 4.63 -6.47 4.95
N HIS A 133 3.80 -5.96 4.05
CA HIS A 133 3.87 -6.17 2.63
C HIS A 133 5.22 -5.74 2.06
N HIS A 134 5.71 -6.51 1.08
CA HIS A 134 7.06 -6.33 0.54
C HIS A 134 7.33 -4.90 0.00
N SER A 135 6.31 -4.23 -0.55
CA SER A 135 6.43 -2.86 -1.05
C SER A 135 6.83 -1.86 0.04
N LEU A 136 6.36 -2.05 1.28
CA LEU A 136 6.72 -1.20 2.41
C LEU A 136 8.21 -1.35 2.71
N LEU A 137 8.68 -2.59 2.84
CA LEU A 137 10.09 -2.91 3.09
C LEU A 137 11.01 -2.37 1.98
N LEU A 138 10.57 -2.45 0.73
CA LEU A 138 11.32 -1.90 -0.40
C LEU A 138 11.44 -0.37 -0.32
N GLY A 139 10.36 0.31 0.04
CA GLY A 139 10.37 1.76 0.26
C GLY A 139 11.32 2.18 1.37
N VAL A 140 11.31 1.46 2.52
CA VAL A 140 12.29 1.71 3.60
C VAL A 140 13.72 1.51 3.10
N ARG A 141 13.98 0.43 2.36
CA ARG A 141 15.33 0.17 1.82
C ARG A 141 15.78 1.29 0.88
N ALA A 142 14.89 1.76 0.00
CA ALA A 142 15.18 2.84 -0.94
C ALA A 142 15.46 4.18 -0.23
N SER A 143 14.85 4.41 0.93
CA SER A 143 15.07 5.62 1.73
C SER A 143 16.46 5.71 2.39
N GLY A 144 17.18 4.58 2.50
CA GLY A 144 18.43 4.49 3.25
C GLY A 144 18.26 4.52 4.77
N ALA A 145 17.03 4.49 5.28
CA ALA A 145 16.75 4.46 6.71
C ALA A 145 17.19 3.15 7.36
N ARG A 146 17.49 3.22 8.66
CA ARG A 146 17.72 2.01 9.45
C ARG A 146 16.39 1.29 9.63
N LEU A 147 16.30 0.06 9.15
CA LEU A 147 15.14 -0.81 9.34
C LEU A 147 15.36 -1.78 10.51
N GLN A 148 14.37 -1.84 11.41
CA GLN A 148 14.23 -2.91 12.40
C GLN A 148 12.83 -3.52 12.27
N ARG A 149 12.74 -4.84 12.42
CA ARG A 149 11.46 -5.55 12.41
C ARG A 149 11.05 -5.92 13.82
N PHE A 150 9.78 -5.69 14.18
CA PHE A 150 9.18 -6.20 15.42
C PHE A 150 8.31 -7.42 15.13
N ALA A 151 8.09 -8.27 16.14
CA ALA A 151 7.29 -9.49 15.98
C ALA A 151 5.85 -9.17 15.54
N HIS A 152 5.25 -10.07 14.75
CA HIS A 152 3.97 -9.82 14.11
C HIS A 152 2.85 -9.60 15.13
N ASN A 153 2.13 -8.47 15.01
CA ASN A 153 1.08 -8.05 15.95
C ASN A 153 1.51 -8.01 17.43
N ASP A 154 2.81 -7.94 17.71
CA ASP A 154 3.35 -7.93 19.08
C ASP A 154 3.67 -6.50 19.51
N LEU A 155 2.69 -5.86 20.15
CA LEU A 155 2.84 -4.51 20.70
C LEU A 155 3.90 -4.45 21.82
N GLY A 156 4.12 -5.54 22.55
CA GLY A 156 5.16 -5.59 23.58
C GLY A 156 6.56 -5.57 22.97
N ASP A 157 6.78 -6.24 21.83
CA ASP A 157 8.05 -6.16 21.11
C ASP A 157 8.25 -4.78 20.47
N LEU A 158 7.20 -4.19 19.93
CA LEU A 158 7.23 -2.82 19.44
C LEU A 158 7.62 -1.83 20.55
N GLU A 159 6.95 -1.89 21.71
CA GLU A 159 7.22 -1.03 22.87
C GLU A 159 8.67 -1.14 23.34
N ARG A 160 9.18 -2.37 23.53
CA ARG A 160 10.59 -2.57 23.95
C ARG A 160 11.56 -1.92 22.97
N ARG A 161 11.30 -2.02 21.67
CA ARG A 161 12.16 -1.43 20.62
C ARG A 161 12.07 0.08 20.57
N LEU A 162 10.87 0.65 20.70
CA LEU A 162 10.64 2.09 20.79
C LEU A 162 11.34 2.67 22.02
N GLY A 163 11.16 2.05 23.19
CA GLY A 163 11.82 2.44 24.43
C GLY A 163 13.33 2.42 24.32
N LYS A 164 13.90 1.32 23.82
CA LYS A 164 15.35 1.22 23.57
C LYS A 164 15.83 2.29 22.58
N ALA A 165 15.09 2.52 21.49
CA ALA A 165 15.46 3.52 20.49
C ALA A 165 15.48 4.94 21.07
N ARG A 166 14.49 5.29 21.88
CA ARG A 166 14.39 6.61 22.52
C ARG A 166 15.42 6.80 23.63
N GLN A 167 15.72 5.76 24.41
CA GLN A 167 16.81 5.77 25.40
C GLN A 167 18.18 6.00 24.74
N GLN A 168 18.46 5.33 23.61
CA GLN A 168 19.76 5.42 22.94
C GLN A 168 19.92 6.70 22.12
N HIS A 169 18.84 7.19 21.51
CA HIS A 169 18.85 8.38 20.67
C HIS A 169 17.55 9.19 20.88
N PRO A 170 17.49 10.05 21.91
CA PRO A 170 16.29 10.78 22.29
C PRO A 170 15.68 11.62 21.16
N GLU A 171 16.51 12.22 20.32
CA GLU A 171 16.07 13.11 19.21
C GLU A 171 15.86 12.37 17.89
N ARG A 172 16.13 11.06 17.81
CA ARG A 172 16.01 10.35 16.53
C ARG A 172 14.54 10.26 16.12
N ARG A 173 14.28 10.56 14.85
CA ARG A 173 12.95 10.38 14.26
C ARG A 173 12.60 8.89 14.20
N LEU A 174 11.43 8.54 14.74
CA LEU A 174 10.92 7.17 14.74
C LEU A 174 9.74 7.07 13.78
N VAL A 175 9.75 6.03 12.95
CA VAL A 175 8.65 5.72 12.04
C VAL A 175 8.22 4.28 12.32
N VAL A 176 6.93 4.07 12.56
CA VAL A 176 6.32 2.76 12.70
C VAL A 176 5.50 2.47 11.45
N VAL A 177 5.67 1.28 10.89
CA VAL A 177 5.01 0.82 9.66
C VAL A 177 4.31 -0.49 9.94
N SER A 178 3.01 -0.55 9.66
CA SER A 178 2.20 -1.77 9.79
C SER A 178 1.12 -1.83 8.72
N GLU A 179 0.50 -3.00 8.55
CA GLU A 179 -0.79 -3.14 7.89
C GLU A 179 -1.90 -3.13 8.93
N SER A 180 -3.11 -2.70 8.54
CA SER A 180 -4.31 -2.82 9.39
C SER A 180 -4.98 -4.19 9.24
N LEU A 181 -4.79 -4.87 8.10
CA LEU A 181 -5.20 -6.24 7.86
C LEU A 181 -4.14 -6.93 7.00
N PHE A 182 -3.46 -7.93 7.56
CA PHE A 182 -2.36 -8.64 6.89
C PHE A 182 -2.89 -9.67 5.90
N SER A 183 -2.35 -9.63 4.68
CA SER A 183 -2.91 -10.32 3.52
C SER A 183 -2.86 -11.85 3.59
N MET A 184 -1.79 -12.42 4.15
CA MET A 184 -1.56 -13.87 4.14
C MET A 184 -2.18 -14.55 5.36
N GLU A 185 -2.22 -13.85 6.50
CA GLU A 185 -2.67 -14.37 7.80
C GLU A 185 -4.13 -13.99 8.10
N GLY A 186 -4.66 -12.94 7.48
CA GLY A 186 -5.99 -12.43 7.77
C GLY A 186 -6.13 -11.83 9.17
N THR A 187 -5.01 -11.43 9.79
CA THR A 187 -4.96 -10.88 11.14
C THR A 187 -4.91 -9.35 11.12
N SER A 188 -5.38 -8.72 12.19
CA SER A 188 -5.29 -7.28 12.41
C SER A 188 -4.58 -6.98 13.74
N PRO A 189 -3.72 -5.94 13.82
CA PRO A 189 -3.15 -5.52 15.08
C PRO A 189 -4.23 -4.84 15.94
N ASP A 190 -3.98 -4.73 17.25
CA ASP A 190 -4.68 -3.74 18.06
C ASP A 190 -4.23 -2.33 17.63
N VAL A 191 -4.99 -1.73 16.70
CA VAL A 191 -4.71 -0.39 16.17
C VAL A 191 -4.79 0.69 17.26
N ALA A 192 -5.62 0.49 18.30
CA ALA A 192 -5.71 1.44 19.40
C ALA A 192 -4.42 1.40 20.25
N GLY A 193 -3.95 0.21 20.61
CA GLY A 193 -2.66 0.03 21.28
C GLY A 193 -1.48 0.52 20.44
N LEU A 194 -1.49 0.24 19.12
CA LEU A 194 -0.45 0.70 18.19
C LEU A 194 -0.36 2.23 18.13
N THR A 195 -1.51 2.91 18.00
CA THR A 195 -1.56 4.39 17.98
C THR A 195 -1.18 4.98 19.32
N GLY A 196 -1.59 4.37 20.44
CA GLY A 196 -1.19 4.75 21.78
C GLY A 196 0.33 4.71 21.98
N LEU A 197 0.98 3.61 21.58
CA LEU A 197 2.44 3.49 21.64
C LEU A 197 3.13 4.51 20.74
N CYS A 198 2.64 4.74 19.52
CA CYS A 198 3.21 5.75 18.64
C CYS A 198 3.10 7.15 19.25
N GLY A 199 1.98 7.49 19.87
CA GLY A 199 1.80 8.74 20.61
C GLY A 199 2.77 8.86 21.80
N GLN A 200 2.83 7.84 22.65
CA GLN A 200 3.70 7.79 23.84
C GLN A 200 5.18 8.00 23.49
N PHE A 201 5.65 7.37 22.41
CA PHE A 201 7.06 7.44 22.01
C PHE A 201 7.35 8.51 20.96
N GLY A 202 6.37 9.34 20.55
CA GLY A 202 6.56 10.36 19.52
C GLY A 202 7.01 9.78 18.18
N ALA A 203 6.40 8.67 17.76
CA ALA A 203 6.67 8.01 16.50
C ALA A 203 5.61 8.34 15.45
N LEU A 204 6.05 8.57 14.21
CA LEU A 204 5.15 8.70 13.07
C LEU A 204 4.62 7.31 12.71
N LEU A 205 3.30 7.19 12.51
CA LEU A 205 2.66 5.93 12.11
C LEU A 205 2.19 5.96 10.65
N VAL A 206 2.68 4.98 9.88
CA VAL A 206 2.17 4.62 8.54
C VAL A 206 1.36 3.33 8.68
N LEU A 207 0.09 3.39 8.30
CA LEU A 207 -0.80 2.23 8.29
C LEU A 207 -1.27 1.94 6.86
N ASP A 208 -0.93 0.77 6.34
CA ASP A 208 -1.41 0.28 5.05
C ASP A 208 -2.75 -0.47 5.25
N GLU A 209 -3.79 0.06 4.64
CA GLU A 209 -5.17 -0.41 4.72
C GLU A 209 -5.63 -1.10 3.42
N ALA A 210 -4.69 -1.61 2.62
CA ALA A 210 -5.01 -2.20 1.32
C ALA A 210 -6.07 -3.30 1.38
N HIS A 211 -6.08 -4.12 2.44
CA HIS A 211 -7.08 -5.19 2.63
C HIS A 211 -8.30 -4.77 3.47
N ALA A 212 -8.22 -3.64 4.17
CA ALA A 212 -9.25 -3.20 5.11
C ALA A 212 -10.19 -2.14 4.53
N LEU A 213 -9.70 -1.24 3.68
CA LEU A 213 -10.54 -0.26 3.02
C LEU A 213 -11.63 -0.92 2.17
N GLY A 214 -12.85 -0.39 2.27
CA GLY A 214 -14.07 -0.94 1.71
C GLY A 214 -14.72 -2.04 2.56
N VAL A 215 -13.97 -2.75 3.41
CA VAL A 215 -14.43 -3.96 4.11
C VAL A 215 -14.58 -3.75 5.61
N LEU A 216 -13.59 -3.15 6.25
CA LEU A 216 -13.51 -2.99 7.70
C LEU A 216 -13.76 -1.55 8.14
N GLY A 217 -14.14 -1.41 9.41
CA GLY A 217 -14.44 -0.13 10.03
C GLY A 217 -15.79 0.45 9.59
N PRO A 218 -16.25 1.52 10.26
CA PRO A 218 -17.54 2.14 9.97
C PRO A 218 -17.61 2.61 8.52
N LEU A 219 -18.64 2.17 7.78
CA LEU A 219 -18.86 2.49 6.37
C LEU A 219 -17.67 2.10 5.45
N GLY A 220 -16.93 1.05 5.83
CA GLY A 220 -15.78 0.55 5.05
C GLY A 220 -14.56 1.47 5.06
N ARG A 221 -14.45 2.41 5.99
CA ARG A 221 -13.38 3.42 6.02
C ARG A 221 -12.01 2.91 6.50
N GLY A 222 -11.89 1.62 6.81
CA GLY A 222 -10.68 1.03 7.37
C GLY A 222 -10.60 1.17 8.89
N LEU A 223 -9.58 0.55 9.48
CA LEU A 223 -9.39 0.50 10.94
C LEU A 223 -8.72 1.77 11.52
N ALA A 224 -8.10 2.58 10.68
CA ALA A 224 -7.53 3.89 10.95
C ALA A 224 -8.60 4.96 11.21
N TRP A 225 -9.83 4.73 10.76
CA TRP A 225 -10.92 5.69 10.88
C TRP A 225 -11.19 6.03 12.35
N GLY A 226 -11.24 7.33 12.66
CA GLY A 226 -11.49 7.84 14.01
C GLY A 226 -10.33 7.61 15.00
N ARG A 227 -9.14 7.19 14.52
CA ARG A 227 -7.97 6.99 15.37
C ARG A 227 -7.05 8.21 15.33
N SER A 228 -6.70 8.72 16.51
CA SER A 228 -5.62 9.69 16.68
C SER A 228 -4.26 9.06 16.34
N HIS A 229 -3.26 9.88 16.04
CA HIS A 229 -1.87 9.46 15.80
C HIS A 229 -1.64 8.48 14.63
N VAL A 230 -2.61 8.29 13.72
CA VAL A 230 -2.35 7.71 12.40
C VAL A 230 -2.01 8.84 11.44
N HIS A 231 -0.74 8.96 11.05
CA HIS A 231 -0.24 10.11 10.27
C HIS A 231 -0.37 9.87 8.77
N VAL A 232 -0.28 8.60 8.35
CA VAL A 232 -0.42 8.20 6.95
C VAL A 232 -1.31 6.98 6.85
N VAL A 233 -2.28 7.04 5.95
CA VAL A 233 -3.08 5.90 5.51
C VAL A 233 -2.77 5.61 4.06
N VAL A 234 -2.40 4.37 3.76
CA VAL A 234 -2.24 3.89 2.37
C VAL A 234 -3.42 2.99 2.02
N GLY A 235 -3.94 3.11 0.79
CA GLY A 235 -5.01 2.25 0.30
C GLY A 235 -4.82 1.89 -1.16
N THR A 236 -5.40 0.77 -1.57
CA THR A 236 -5.41 0.34 -2.98
C THR A 236 -6.83 0.25 -3.49
N PHE A 237 -7.03 0.59 -4.76
CA PHE A 237 -8.32 0.45 -5.44
C PHE A 237 -8.48 -0.94 -6.08
N GLY A 238 -7.36 -1.69 -6.22
CA GLY A 238 -7.26 -3.03 -6.82
C GLY A 238 -7.81 -4.20 -6.02
N LYS A 239 -8.60 -3.97 -4.98
CA LYS A 239 -9.17 -5.01 -4.10
C LYS A 239 -10.65 -4.76 -3.90
N ALA A 240 -11.08 -4.44 -2.68
CA ALA A 240 -12.49 -4.20 -2.34
C ALA A 240 -13.18 -3.16 -3.24
N LEU A 241 -12.44 -2.16 -3.73
CA LEU A 241 -12.98 -1.08 -4.56
C LEU A 241 -13.03 -1.41 -6.06
N GLY A 242 -12.60 -2.62 -6.47
CA GLY A 242 -12.85 -3.17 -7.80
C GLY A 242 -12.26 -2.41 -8.99
N SER A 243 -11.19 -1.61 -8.80
CA SER A 243 -10.60 -0.79 -9.88
C SER A 243 -9.07 -0.86 -9.91
N GLY A 244 -8.39 0.04 -10.62
CA GLY A 244 -6.93 0.18 -10.61
C GLY A 244 -6.50 1.43 -9.82
N GLY A 245 -5.25 1.44 -9.35
CA GLY A 245 -4.70 2.59 -8.63
C GLY A 245 -4.64 2.42 -7.11
N ALA A 246 -4.18 3.47 -6.44
CA ALA A 246 -4.01 3.55 -5.01
C ALA A 246 -4.01 5.00 -4.53
N MET A 247 -3.99 5.16 -3.21
CA MET A 247 -3.94 6.43 -2.55
C MET A 247 -3.01 6.45 -1.34
N VAL A 248 -2.53 7.64 -1.02
CA VAL A 248 -1.92 7.97 0.25
C VAL A 248 -2.67 9.17 0.82
N ALA A 249 -3.28 9.00 1.99
CA ALA A 249 -3.99 10.04 2.71
C ALA A 249 -3.18 10.50 3.92
N VAL A 250 -3.05 11.82 4.08
CA VAL A 250 -2.24 12.49 5.11
C VAL A 250 -2.92 13.78 5.56
N ASP A 251 -2.45 14.32 6.69
CA ASP A 251 -2.95 15.56 7.27
C ASP A 251 -1.85 16.61 7.46
N GLY A 252 -2.23 17.88 7.49
CA GLY A 252 -1.40 19.03 7.82
C GLY A 252 -0.13 19.16 6.99
N VAL A 253 0.97 19.49 7.69
CA VAL A 253 2.30 19.74 7.10
C VAL A 253 2.83 18.54 6.29
N LEU A 254 2.37 17.33 6.58
CA LEU A 254 2.80 16.14 5.84
C LEU A 254 2.27 16.14 4.40
N GLY A 255 1.10 16.74 4.18
CA GLY A 255 0.57 16.96 2.83
C GLY A 255 1.50 17.84 2.00
N ASP A 256 1.94 18.97 2.53
CA ASP A 256 2.87 19.85 1.82
C ASP A 256 4.23 19.21 1.63
N TYR A 257 4.74 18.53 2.65
CA TYR A 257 5.98 17.76 2.55
C TYR A 257 5.92 16.73 1.42
N MET A 258 4.86 15.93 1.35
CA MET A 258 4.71 14.92 0.30
C MET A 258 4.66 15.55 -1.10
N LEU A 259 3.98 16.69 -1.26
CA LEU A 259 3.94 17.39 -2.53
C LEU A 259 5.35 17.78 -3.02
N GLN A 260 6.20 18.23 -2.09
CA GLN A 260 7.55 18.69 -2.41
C GLN A 260 8.56 17.55 -2.58
N PHE A 261 8.46 16.46 -1.79
CA PHE A 261 9.54 15.47 -1.68
C PHE A 261 9.18 14.06 -2.17
N CYS A 262 7.90 13.75 -2.40
CA CYS A 262 7.50 12.44 -2.91
C CYS A 262 7.79 12.28 -4.41
N GLY A 263 9.04 11.90 -4.74
CA GLY A 263 9.50 11.77 -6.13
C GLY A 263 8.58 10.90 -7.01
N GLY A 264 8.10 9.77 -6.51
CA GLY A 264 7.21 8.90 -7.26
C GLY A 264 5.80 9.47 -7.52
N TYR A 265 5.41 10.55 -6.83
CA TYR A 265 4.21 11.34 -7.17
C TYR A 265 4.54 12.47 -8.15
N ARG A 266 5.71 13.11 -7.99
CA ARG A 266 6.12 14.25 -8.83
C ARG A 266 6.48 13.86 -10.26
N TYR A 267 7.05 12.67 -10.43
CA TYR A 267 7.67 12.21 -11.68
C TYR A 267 6.96 10.98 -12.30
N SER A 268 5.69 10.73 -11.96
CA SER A 268 4.87 9.67 -12.60
C SER A 268 3.72 10.23 -13.42
#